data_AF-A0A9X0B9N9-F1
#
_entry.id   AF-A0A9X0B9N9-F1
#
_cell.length_a   1.000
_cell.length_b   1.000
_cell.length_c   1.000
_cell.angle_alpha   90.00
_cell.angle_beta   90.00
_cell.angle_gamma   90.00
#
_symmetry.space_group_name_H-M   'P 1'
#
loop_
_entity.id
_entity.type
_entity.pdbx_description
1 polymer ?
#
loop_
_entity_poly.entity_id
_entity_poly.type
_entity_poly.pdbx_seq_one_letter_code
_entity_poly.pdbx_strand_id
1 'polypeptide(L)'
;MTDSLNPPLSYEASATTTHRHEADSLPSEVVVCLKNSRFLHLATCDNLTPHISLMSYTYLPSTPYDPYPTIIMTTNPASRKTNHLLSNPRLSLLVHDWVSHRPPTRAPNPDGREGSPHPQRAWCKERHLENNTFEEEEITFGQQQRGDPSQRRPSMSIDSDVRVVTVQVREGRIADWKGGVRDWVLLPREQEQAGLVNGV
;
A
#
# COMPACT_ATOMS: atom_id res chain seq x y z
N MET A 1 22.83 5.62 43.47
CA MET A 1 22.79 5.17 42.07
C MET A 1 21.44 4.52 41.89
N THR A 2 20.48 5.25 41.31
CA THR A 2 19.12 4.73 41.07
C THR A 2 19.19 3.85 39.85
N ASP A 3 19.06 2.53 40.04
CA ASP A 3 18.83 1.58 38.96
C ASP A 3 17.58 2.00 38.20
N SER A 4 17.77 2.62 37.04
CA SER A 4 16.73 2.81 36.04
C SER A 4 16.40 1.44 35.45
N LEU A 5 15.62 0.67 36.21
CA LEU A 5 14.91 -0.51 35.72
C LEU A 5 14.04 -0.04 34.56
N ASN A 6 14.49 -0.34 33.34
CA ASN A 6 13.62 -0.24 32.17
C ASN A 6 12.30 -0.94 32.51
N PRO A 7 11.14 -0.30 32.26
CA PRO A 7 9.86 -0.96 32.48
C PRO A 7 9.88 -2.30 31.73
N PRO A 8 9.37 -3.40 32.32
CA PRO A 8 9.41 -4.70 31.68
C PRO A 8 8.74 -4.59 30.31
N LEU A 9 9.37 -5.15 29.28
CA LEU A 9 8.77 -5.32 27.96
C LEU A 9 7.58 -6.29 28.08
N SER A 10 6.43 -5.82 28.57
CA SER A 10 5.21 -6.61 28.68
C SER A 10 4.56 -6.64 27.30
N TYR A 11 4.98 -7.58 26.47
CA TYR A 11 4.27 -7.88 25.22
C TYR A 11 2.94 -8.58 25.57
N GLU A 12 1.85 -8.15 24.93
CA GLU A 12 0.59 -8.87 25.04
C GLU A 12 0.66 -10.18 24.24
N ALA A 13 0.09 -11.27 24.79
CA ALA A 13 -0.03 -12.53 24.07
C ALA A 13 -0.95 -12.35 22.85
N SER A 14 -0.38 -12.41 21.65
CA SER A 14 -1.07 -12.07 20.39
C SER A 14 -1.07 -13.21 19.36
N ALA A 15 -0.86 -14.45 19.82
CA ALA A 15 -0.92 -15.65 18.98
C ALA A 15 -2.34 -15.94 18.43
N THR A 16 -3.37 -15.33 19.01
CA THR A 16 -4.75 -15.41 18.56
C THR A 16 -5.30 -14.01 18.28
N THR A 17 -6.56 -13.91 17.86
CA THR A 17 -7.22 -12.63 17.67
C THR A 17 -7.26 -11.84 18.98
N THR A 18 -6.68 -10.65 18.98
CA THR A 18 -6.53 -9.79 20.16
C THR A 18 -7.37 -8.53 20.00
N HIS A 19 -8.25 -8.25 20.97
CA HIS A 19 -9.06 -7.02 21.03
C HIS A 19 -9.77 -6.65 19.70
N ARG A 20 -10.37 -7.64 19.01
CA ARG A 20 -10.99 -7.43 17.70
C ARG A 20 -12.04 -6.32 17.76
N HIS A 21 -11.83 -5.30 16.94
CA HIS A 21 -12.77 -4.20 16.76
C HIS A 21 -13.42 -4.28 15.37
N GLU A 22 -14.75 -4.31 15.33
CA GLU A 22 -15.52 -4.22 14.08
C GLU A 22 -15.84 -2.75 13.79
N ALA A 23 -15.64 -2.31 12.55
CA ALA A 23 -15.86 -0.91 12.19
C ALA A 23 -16.36 -0.75 10.74
N ASP A 24 -17.04 0.35 10.45
CA ASP A 24 -17.49 0.71 9.10
C ASP A 24 -16.45 1.53 8.30
N SER A 25 -15.32 1.83 8.95
CA SER A 25 -14.20 2.61 8.43
C SER A 25 -12.88 2.19 9.08
N LEU A 26 -11.75 2.47 8.42
CA LEU A 26 -10.43 2.19 9.01
C LEU A 26 -10.21 2.96 10.32
N PRO A 27 -9.52 2.36 11.31
CA PRO A 27 -9.06 3.08 12.49
C PRO A 27 -8.28 4.34 12.11
N SER A 28 -8.46 5.43 12.86
CA SER A 28 -7.86 6.73 12.55
C SER A 28 -6.33 6.67 12.52
N GLU A 29 -5.73 5.85 13.37
CA GLU A 29 -4.29 5.64 13.46
C GLU A 29 -3.76 4.98 12.18
N VAL A 30 -4.51 4.02 11.61
CA VAL A 30 -4.18 3.38 10.32
C VAL A 30 -4.26 4.40 9.19
N VAL A 31 -5.31 5.24 9.17
CA VAL A 31 -5.46 6.30 8.16
C VAL A 31 -4.33 7.33 8.24
N VAL A 32 -3.95 7.75 9.44
CA VAL A 32 -2.83 8.68 9.66
C VAL A 32 -1.51 8.05 9.17
N CYS A 33 -1.27 6.79 9.52
CA CYS A 33 -0.08 6.06 9.07
C CYS A 33 -0.02 5.96 7.54
N LEU A 34 -1.13 5.58 6.89
CA LEU A 34 -1.23 5.48 5.42
C LEU A 34 -1.16 6.84 4.69
N LYS A 35 -1.45 7.95 5.36
CA LYS A 35 -1.31 9.28 4.77
C LYS A 35 0.11 9.83 4.89
N ASN A 36 0.80 9.47 5.96
CA ASN A 36 2.11 10.02 6.28
C ASN A 36 3.27 9.14 5.81
N SER A 37 3.04 7.84 5.59
CA SER A 37 4.09 6.92 5.16
C SER A 37 4.32 6.99 3.65
N ARG A 38 5.58 7.12 3.24
CA ARG A 38 5.99 7.20 1.82
C ARG A 38 5.92 5.84 1.12
N PHE A 39 6.19 4.76 1.84
CA PHE A 39 6.28 3.41 1.30
C PHE A 39 5.61 2.42 2.23
N LEU A 40 5.16 1.30 1.66
CA LEU A 40 4.73 0.16 2.44
C LEU A 40 5.51 -1.09 2.01
N HIS A 41 5.47 -2.12 2.84
CA HIS A 41 6.04 -3.42 2.54
C HIS A 41 4.94 -4.35 2.04
N LEU A 42 5.10 -4.87 0.84
CA LEU A 42 4.25 -5.91 0.25
C LEU A 42 4.91 -7.28 0.49
N ALA A 43 4.23 -8.14 1.25
CA ALA A 43 4.59 -9.53 1.44
C ALA A 43 3.77 -10.42 0.50
N THR A 44 4.46 -11.26 -0.27
CA THR A 44 3.90 -12.27 -1.17
C THR A 44 4.55 -13.61 -0.89
N CYS A 45 4.00 -14.71 -1.43
CA CYS A 45 4.54 -16.05 -1.24
C CYS A 45 4.39 -16.86 -2.52
N ASP A 46 5.45 -17.57 -2.91
CA ASP A 46 5.45 -18.56 -3.98
C ASP A 46 6.04 -19.86 -3.46
N ASN A 47 5.34 -20.97 -3.65
CA ASN A 47 5.77 -22.30 -3.18
C ASN A 47 6.28 -22.30 -1.72
N LEU A 48 5.53 -21.70 -0.80
CA LEU A 48 5.86 -21.57 0.63
C LEU A 48 7.12 -20.73 0.91
N THR A 49 7.69 -20.07 -0.08
CA THR A 49 8.83 -19.16 0.06
C THR A 49 8.32 -17.72 0.15
N PRO A 50 8.47 -17.04 1.31
CA PRO A 50 8.02 -15.67 1.49
C PRO A 50 8.92 -14.68 0.74
N HIS A 51 8.33 -13.62 0.23
CA HIS A 51 9.01 -12.52 -0.43
C HIS A 51 8.47 -11.16 0.04
N ILE A 52 9.36 -10.22 0.30
CA ILE A 52 9.01 -8.85 0.69
C ILE A 52 9.52 -7.84 -0.33
N SER A 53 8.69 -6.85 -0.65
CA SER A 53 9.00 -5.75 -1.56
C SER A 53 8.63 -4.41 -0.91
N LEU A 54 9.53 -3.43 -0.96
CA LEU A 54 9.17 -2.04 -0.70
C LEU A 54 8.40 -1.48 -1.89
N MET A 55 7.25 -0.84 -1.66
CA MET A 55 6.36 -0.35 -2.70
C MET A 55 5.97 1.10 -2.43
N SER A 56 6.08 1.94 -3.46
CA SER A 56 5.29 3.17 -3.54
C SER A 56 3.81 2.78 -3.64
N TYR A 57 2.96 3.53 -2.94
CA TYR A 57 1.54 3.25 -2.92
C TYR A 57 0.71 4.53 -2.99
N THR A 58 -0.58 4.34 -3.21
CA THR A 58 -1.59 5.39 -3.11
C THR A 58 -2.74 4.84 -2.31
N TYR A 59 -3.02 5.48 -1.16
CA TYR A 59 -4.18 5.18 -0.34
C TYR A 59 -5.37 6.03 -0.81
N LEU A 60 -6.50 5.37 -1.03
CA LEU A 60 -7.78 5.99 -1.33
C LEU A 60 -8.81 5.51 -0.32
N PRO A 61 -9.54 6.42 0.36
CA PRO A 61 -10.59 6.04 1.32
C PRO A 61 -11.78 5.37 0.62
N SER A 62 -12.02 5.70 -0.65
CA SER A 62 -12.99 5.07 -1.54
C SER A 62 -12.60 5.34 -3.01
N THR A 63 -13.23 4.63 -3.93
CA THR A 63 -13.12 4.86 -5.38
C THR A 63 -14.52 5.00 -5.98
N PRO A 64 -14.66 5.55 -7.21
CA PRO A 64 -15.96 5.59 -7.90
C PRO A 64 -16.59 4.20 -8.14
N TYR A 65 -15.80 3.14 -8.03
CA TYR A 65 -16.19 1.76 -8.35
C TYR A 65 -16.35 0.89 -7.10
N ASP A 66 -15.81 1.33 -5.97
CA ASP A 66 -15.77 0.54 -4.74
C ASP A 66 -15.72 1.49 -3.53
N PRO A 67 -16.68 1.36 -2.58
CA PRO A 67 -16.78 2.25 -1.43
C PRO A 67 -15.75 1.95 -0.34
N TYR A 68 -14.95 0.89 -0.48
CA TYR A 68 -14.01 0.47 0.54
C TYR A 68 -12.62 1.10 0.37
N PRO A 69 -11.87 1.22 1.47
CA PRO A 69 -10.50 1.70 1.45
C PRO A 69 -9.62 0.82 0.56
N THR A 70 -8.93 1.46 -0.38
CA THR A 70 -8.15 0.80 -1.42
C THR A 70 -6.72 1.31 -1.41
N ILE A 71 -5.77 0.39 -1.52
CA ILE A 71 -4.35 0.68 -1.74
C ILE A 71 -4.01 0.33 -3.19
N ILE A 72 -3.44 1.28 -3.91
CA ILE A 72 -2.99 1.10 -5.29
C ILE A 72 -1.46 1.07 -5.30
N MET A 73 -0.91 0.12 -6.03
CA MET A 73 0.52 0.03 -6.35
C MET A 73 0.68 -0.22 -7.85
N THR A 74 1.79 0.21 -8.42
CA THR A 74 2.21 -0.22 -9.76
C THR A 74 3.45 -1.09 -9.70
N THR A 75 3.54 -2.08 -10.59
CA THR A 75 4.69 -2.98 -10.67
C THR A 75 4.99 -3.40 -12.10
N ASN A 76 6.24 -3.78 -12.36
CA ASN A 76 6.64 -4.35 -13.64
C ASN A 76 5.96 -5.73 -13.82
N PRO A 77 5.28 -6.00 -14.94
CA PRO A 77 4.63 -7.27 -15.26
C PRO A 77 5.57 -8.48 -15.20
N ALA A 78 6.84 -8.31 -15.54
CA ALA A 78 7.86 -9.36 -15.48
C ALA A 78 8.51 -9.54 -14.08
N SER A 79 8.08 -8.76 -13.08
CA SER A 79 8.67 -8.84 -11.75
C SER A 79 8.23 -10.09 -10.98
N ARG A 80 9.08 -10.55 -10.05
CA ARG A 80 8.76 -11.67 -9.14
C ARG A 80 7.43 -11.47 -8.41
N LYS A 81 7.19 -10.27 -7.87
CA LYS A 81 5.94 -9.94 -7.17
C LYS A 81 4.71 -10.03 -8.09
N THR A 82 4.82 -9.67 -9.36
CA THR A 82 3.71 -9.88 -10.31
C THR A 82 3.41 -11.36 -10.48
N ASN A 83 4.43 -12.19 -10.69
CA ASN A 83 4.24 -13.62 -10.86
C ASN A 83 3.64 -14.25 -9.59
N HIS A 84 4.10 -13.86 -8.41
CA HIS A 84 3.53 -14.32 -7.14
C HIS A 84 2.07 -13.90 -6.98
N LEU A 85 1.72 -12.66 -7.30
CA LEU A 85 0.34 -12.17 -7.21
C LEU A 85 -0.59 -12.83 -8.23
N LEU A 86 -0.05 -13.28 -9.36
CA LEU A 86 -0.79 -14.05 -10.36
C LEU A 86 -1.04 -15.49 -9.91
N SER A 87 -0.06 -16.15 -9.27
CA SER A 87 -0.22 -17.51 -8.76
C SER A 87 -0.99 -17.56 -7.44
N ASN A 88 -0.81 -16.56 -6.58
CA ASN A 88 -1.43 -16.44 -5.28
C ASN A 88 -1.84 -14.98 -5.00
N PRO A 89 -3.14 -14.65 -5.12
CA PRO A 89 -3.61 -13.28 -4.87
C PRO A 89 -3.60 -12.91 -3.38
N ARG A 90 -3.31 -13.85 -2.46
CA ARG A 90 -3.19 -13.55 -1.03
C ARG A 90 -1.84 -12.91 -0.73
N LEU A 91 -1.90 -11.78 -0.05
CA LEU A 91 -0.76 -10.95 0.30
C LEU A 91 -0.95 -10.35 1.69
N SER A 92 0.11 -9.81 2.27
CA SER A 92 0.03 -8.97 3.47
C SER A 92 0.75 -7.65 3.21
N LEU A 93 0.22 -6.56 3.79
CA LEU A 93 0.86 -5.25 3.75
C LEU A 93 1.32 -4.87 5.16
N LEU A 94 2.48 -4.24 5.25
CA LEU A 94 2.98 -3.62 6.48
C LEU A 94 3.34 -2.17 6.19
N VAL A 95 2.75 -1.26 6.96
CA VAL A 95 3.06 0.17 6.96
C VAL A 95 3.41 0.58 8.39
N HIS A 96 4.40 1.45 8.52
CA HIS A 96 4.81 2.02 9.80
C HIS A 96 5.09 3.52 9.63
N ASP A 97 5.16 4.23 10.75
CA ASP A 97 5.14 5.69 10.88
C ASP A 97 6.53 6.35 10.95
N TRP A 98 7.60 5.67 10.56
CA TRP A 98 8.93 6.27 10.58
C TRP A 98 9.03 7.45 9.60
N VAL A 99 9.61 8.55 10.10
CA VAL A 99 9.67 9.84 9.43
C VAL A 99 10.42 9.74 8.11
N SER A 100 9.68 9.72 7.01
CA SER A 100 10.17 10.17 5.71
C SER A 100 9.16 11.20 5.24
N HIS A 101 9.42 12.48 5.53
CA HIS A 101 8.56 13.59 5.13
C HIS A 101 8.27 13.48 3.63
N ARG A 102 7.01 13.30 3.25
CA ARG A 102 6.59 13.40 1.85
C ARG A 102 6.60 14.89 1.49
N PRO A 103 7.35 15.34 0.47
CA PRO A 103 7.20 16.69 -0.05
C PRO A 103 5.74 16.92 -0.47
N PRO A 104 5.19 18.13 -0.32
CA PRO A 104 3.85 18.45 -0.78
C PRO A 104 3.74 18.19 -2.29
N THR A 105 2.74 17.39 -2.67
CA THR A 105 2.50 16.88 -4.03
C THR A 105 2.45 18.03 -5.06
N ARG A 106 3.26 17.95 -6.12
CA ARG A 106 3.28 18.92 -7.24
C ARG A 106 2.15 18.64 -8.24
N ALA A 107 1.62 19.71 -8.84
CA ALA A 107 0.47 19.72 -9.76
C ALA A 107 0.67 18.90 -11.07
N PRO A 108 -0.41 18.52 -11.77
CA PRO A 108 -0.38 17.56 -12.87
C PRO A 108 0.29 18.10 -14.15
N ASN A 109 0.99 17.23 -14.89
CA ASN A 109 1.38 17.48 -16.28
C ASN A 109 0.29 16.92 -17.24
N PRO A 110 -0.11 17.67 -18.29
CA PRO A 110 -1.29 17.36 -19.08
C PRO A 110 -1.08 16.39 -20.27
N ASP A 111 0.09 15.77 -20.44
CA ASP A 111 0.32 14.89 -21.59
C ASP A 111 -0.10 13.44 -21.31
N GLY A 112 -1.38 13.16 -21.59
CA GLY A 112 -1.96 11.83 -21.54
C GLY A 112 -1.55 10.96 -22.72
N ARG A 113 -1.26 9.67 -22.49
CA ARG A 113 -1.28 8.62 -23.52
C ARG A 113 -1.70 7.23 -22.99
N GLU A 114 -2.75 6.74 -23.63
CA GLU A 114 -3.09 5.37 -24.05
C GLU A 114 -3.28 4.25 -23.00
N GLY A 115 -4.50 4.18 -22.46
CA GLY A 115 -5.47 3.12 -22.77
C GLY A 115 -5.14 1.67 -22.40
N SER A 116 -5.22 1.31 -21.11
CA SER A 116 -5.53 -0.08 -20.73
C SER A 116 -7.01 -0.38 -21.02
N PRO A 117 -7.40 -1.60 -21.43
CA PRO A 117 -8.77 -1.93 -21.88
C PRO A 117 -9.85 -1.92 -20.78
N HIS A 118 -9.57 -1.42 -19.57
CA HIS A 118 -10.54 -1.33 -18.48
C HIS A 118 -10.49 0.05 -17.78
N PRO A 119 -11.59 0.82 -17.72
CA PRO A 119 -11.63 2.18 -17.16
C PRO A 119 -11.05 2.30 -15.74
N GLN A 120 -11.41 1.35 -14.85
CA GLN A 120 -10.87 1.34 -13.47
C GLN A 120 -9.34 1.19 -13.42
N ARG A 121 -8.73 0.39 -14.32
CA ARG A 121 -7.27 0.20 -14.32
C ARG A 121 -6.54 1.47 -14.76
N ALA A 122 -7.09 2.16 -15.76
CA ALA A 122 -6.56 3.44 -16.22
C ALA A 122 -6.64 4.50 -15.12
N TRP A 123 -7.81 4.62 -14.47
CA TRP A 123 -8.01 5.55 -13.36
C TRP A 123 -7.06 5.26 -12.18
N CYS A 124 -6.94 4.01 -11.75
CA CYS A 124 -6.01 3.64 -10.68
C CYS A 124 -4.56 3.97 -11.03
N LYS A 125 -4.13 3.72 -12.28
CA LYS A 125 -2.79 4.07 -12.77
C LYS A 125 -2.57 5.57 -12.70
N GLU A 126 -3.50 6.36 -13.22
CA GLU A 126 -3.45 7.82 -13.23
C GLU A 126 -3.37 8.39 -11.80
N ARG A 127 -4.29 8.00 -10.91
CA ARG A 127 -4.27 8.43 -9.50
C ARG A 127 -2.99 8.05 -8.78
N HIS A 128 -2.41 6.89 -9.11
CA HIS A 128 -1.14 6.48 -8.55
C HIS A 128 0.03 7.35 -9.05
N LEU A 129 0.04 7.67 -10.35
CA LEU A 129 1.06 8.53 -10.97
C LEU A 129 0.98 9.97 -10.48
N GLU A 130 -0.21 10.56 -10.38
CA GLU A 130 -0.42 11.90 -9.81
C GLU A 130 0.13 12.02 -8.39
N ASN A 131 -0.05 10.97 -7.59
CA ASN A 131 0.46 10.90 -6.22
C ASN A 131 1.92 10.45 -6.14
N ASN A 132 2.52 9.95 -7.20
CA ASN A 132 3.90 9.46 -7.17
C ASN A 132 4.71 10.07 -8.32
N THR A 133 4.50 11.35 -8.62
CA THR A 133 5.39 12.14 -9.49
C THR A 133 6.78 12.18 -8.86
N PHE A 134 7.61 11.21 -9.28
CA PHE A 134 9.00 11.09 -8.85
C PHE A 134 9.77 12.31 -9.33
N GLU A 135 10.20 13.20 -8.42
CA GLU A 135 11.52 13.80 -8.59
C GLU A 135 12.54 12.68 -8.33
N GLU A 136 13.49 12.49 -9.24
CA GLU A 136 14.51 11.41 -9.22
C GLU A 136 15.47 11.48 -8.01
N GLU A 137 15.22 12.37 -7.05
CA GLU A 137 16.04 12.57 -5.87
C GLU A 137 15.49 11.72 -4.71
N GLU A 138 16.35 10.89 -4.11
CA GLU A 138 16.09 9.99 -2.97
C GLU A 138 15.39 8.64 -3.22
N ILE A 139 15.86 7.83 -4.18
CA ILE A 139 15.86 6.36 -3.98
C ILE A 139 17.29 5.81 -3.97
N THR A 140 18.24 6.62 -3.51
CA THR A 140 19.64 6.23 -3.31
C THR A 140 19.81 5.66 -1.90
N PHE A 141 19.12 4.57 -1.59
CA PHE A 141 19.46 3.77 -0.41
C PHE A 141 20.70 2.91 -0.75
N GLY A 142 21.88 3.38 -0.36
CA GLY A 142 23.03 2.50 -0.10
C GLY A 142 24.06 2.24 -1.21
N GLN A 143 24.27 3.11 -2.20
CA GLN A 143 25.46 3.00 -3.05
C GLN A 143 26.15 4.36 -3.27
N GLN A 144 27.09 4.69 -2.38
CA GLN A 144 28.24 5.52 -2.77
C GLN A 144 29.03 4.76 -3.82
N GLN A 145 28.69 4.93 -5.10
CA GLN A 145 29.64 4.69 -6.18
C GLN A 145 29.55 5.85 -7.16
N ARG A 146 30.56 6.72 -7.10
CA ARG A 146 30.98 7.53 -8.24
C ARG A 146 31.33 6.54 -9.36
N GLY A 147 30.45 6.39 -10.33
CA GLY A 147 30.62 5.50 -11.48
C GLY A 147 30.09 6.15 -12.75
N ASP A 148 30.96 6.18 -13.76
CA ASP A 148 30.80 6.45 -15.19
C ASP A 148 29.37 6.77 -15.73
N PRO A 149 29.14 7.93 -16.40
CA PRO A 149 27.86 8.27 -17.01
C PRO A 149 27.36 7.28 -18.09
N SER A 150 28.22 6.38 -18.58
CA SER A 150 27.84 5.32 -19.54
C SER A 150 27.21 4.08 -18.90
N GLN A 151 27.28 3.91 -17.58
CA GLN A 151 26.72 2.76 -16.84
C GLN A 151 25.44 3.10 -16.05
N ARG A 152 24.74 4.17 -16.42
CA ARG A 152 23.40 4.40 -15.88
C ARG A 152 22.54 3.18 -16.25
N ARG A 153 22.10 2.42 -15.24
CA ARG A 153 20.96 1.50 -15.39
C ARG A 153 19.87 2.30 -16.11
N PRO A 154 19.24 1.78 -17.17
CA PRO A 154 18.15 2.50 -17.83
C PRO A 154 17.17 2.91 -16.74
N SER A 155 17.03 4.22 -16.55
CA SER A 155 15.99 4.78 -15.70
C SER A 155 14.69 4.16 -16.18
N MET A 156 13.78 3.85 -15.26
CA MET A 156 12.47 3.34 -15.62
C MET A 156 11.77 4.41 -16.46
N SER A 157 12.00 4.44 -17.77
CA SER A 157 10.98 4.85 -18.70
C SER A 157 9.79 4.00 -18.28
N ILE A 158 8.74 4.63 -17.74
CA ILE A 158 7.47 3.96 -17.44
C ILE A 158 6.99 3.45 -18.79
N ASP A 159 7.42 2.23 -19.07
CA ASP A 159 7.08 1.53 -20.27
C ASP A 159 5.56 1.36 -20.25
N SER A 160 4.97 1.30 -21.42
CA SER A 160 3.52 1.11 -21.57
C SER A 160 3.00 -0.13 -20.79
N ASP A 161 3.90 -1.06 -20.46
CA ASP A 161 3.66 -2.30 -19.76
C ASP A 161 3.93 -2.18 -18.23
N VAL A 162 3.15 -1.36 -17.52
CA VAL A 162 3.09 -1.39 -16.04
C VAL A 162 1.79 -2.03 -15.57
N ARG A 163 1.89 -2.95 -14.60
CA ARG A 163 0.73 -3.60 -14.00
C ARG A 163 0.26 -2.83 -12.77
N VAL A 164 -1.04 -2.54 -12.73
CA VAL A 164 -1.72 -1.97 -11.57
C VAL A 164 -2.15 -3.10 -10.63
N VAL A 165 -1.82 -2.97 -9.35
CA VAL A 165 -2.26 -3.85 -8.28
C VAL A 165 -3.15 -3.03 -7.35
N THR A 166 -4.41 -3.46 -7.20
CA THR A 166 -5.39 -2.85 -6.30
C THR A 166 -5.64 -3.81 -5.14
N VAL A 167 -5.41 -3.34 -3.91
CA VAL A 167 -5.64 -4.10 -2.68
C VAL A 167 -6.79 -3.46 -1.92
N GLN A 168 -7.89 -4.21 -1.77
CA GLN A 168 -8.98 -3.81 -0.90
C GLN A 168 -8.62 -4.16 0.54
N VAL A 169 -8.66 -3.16 1.40
CA VAL A 169 -8.36 -3.35 2.82
C VAL A 169 -9.62 -3.81 3.54
N ARG A 170 -9.53 -4.90 4.29
CA ARG A 170 -10.68 -5.55 4.95
C ARG A 170 -10.44 -5.79 6.43
N GLU A 171 -9.22 -6.08 6.82
CA GLU A 171 -8.84 -6.34 8.21
C GLU A 171 -7.37 -6.00 8.41
N GLY A 172 -6.96 -5.95 9.66
CA GLY A 172 -5.56 -5.75 10.00
C GLY A 172 -5.30 -5.77 11.50
N ARG A 173 -4.04 -5.56 11.84
CA ARG A 173 -3.53 -5.50 13.20
C ARG A 173 -2.74 -4.22 13.39
N ILE A 174 -2.96 -3.56 14.52
CA ILE A 174 -2.17 -2.42 14.99
C ILE A 174 -1.28 -2.93 16.12
N ALA A 175 0.00 -2.61 16.05
CA ALA A 175 0.94 -2.78 17.16
C ALA A 175 1.55 -1.41 17.48
N ASP A 176 1.55 -1.03 18.75
CA ASP A 176 2.17 0.22 19.20
C ASP A 176 3.50 -0.01 19.92
N TRP A 177 4.25 1.07 20.14
CA TRP A 177 5.54 1.03 20.81
C TRP A 177 5.46 0.70 22.31
N LYS A 178 4.25 0.72 22.90
CA LYS A 178 4.01 0.36 24.30
C LYS A 178 3.70 -1.13 24.48
N GLY A 179 3.68 -1.90 23.39
CA GLY A 179 3.40 -3.33 23.40
C GLY A 179 1.92 -3.69 23.28
N GLY A 180 1.05 -2.70 23.05
CA GLY A 180 -0.37 -2.93 22.78
C GLY A 180 -0.60 -3.51 21.40
N VAL A 181 -1.48 -4.51 21.30
CA VAL A 181 -1.87 -5.14 20.04
C VAL A 181 -3.40 -5.12 19.91
N ARG A 182 -3.90 -4.68 18.76
CA ARG A 182 -5.34 -4.65 18.49
C ARG A 182 -5.64 -5.05 17.05
N ASP A 183 -6.52 -6.03 16.91
CA ASP A 183 -7.07 -6.45 15.62
C ASP A 183 -8.30 -5.63 15.26
N TRP A 184 -8.53 -5.45 13.96
CA TRP A 184 -9.74 -4.83 13.45
C TRP A 184 -10.20 -5.49 12.16
N VAL A 185 -11.51 -5.44 11.92
CA VAL A 185 -12.15 -5.88 10.68
C VAL A 185 -13.14 -4.81 10.23
N LEU A 186 -13.20 -4.59 8.92
CA LEU A 186 -14.21 -3.77 8.30
C LEU A 186 -15.45 -4.60 8.05
N LEU A 187 -16.59 -4.11 8.52
CA LEU A 187 -17.86 -4.71 8.20
C LEU A 187 -18.14 -4.56 6.70
N PRO A 188 -18.75 -5.57 6.07
CA PRO A 188 -19.27 -5.37 4.74
C PRO A 188 -20.27 -4.21 4.78
N ARG A 189 -20.02 -3.15 4.02
CA ARG A 189 -21.08 -2.20 3.69
C ARG A 189 -22.11 -2.99 2.91
N GLU A 190 -23.28 -3.20 3.50
CA GLU A 190 -24.44 -3.67 2.77
C GLU A 190 -24.58 -2.78 1.54
N GLN A 191 -24.57 -3.39 0.35
CA GLN A 191 -25.05 -2.68 -0.83
C GLN A 191 -26.50 -2.36 -0.54
N GLU A 192 -26.80 -1.13 -0.15
CA GLU A 192 -28.16 -0.61 -0.28
C GLU A 192 -28.61 -0.98 -1.70
N GLN A 193 -29.66 -1.78 -1.73
CA GLN A 193 -30.27 -2.37 -2.90
C GLN A 193 -30.31 -1.37 -4.06
N ALA A 194 -29.56 -1.65 -5.13
CA ALA A 194 -30.08 -1.42 -6.48
C ALA A 194 -31.14 -2.48 -6.79
N GLY A 195 -32.13 -2.58 -5.90
CA GLY A 195 -33.38 -3.28 -6.10
C GLY A 195 -34.29 -2.38 -6.90
N LEU A 196 -34.02 -2.23 -8.20
CA LEU A 196 -35.09 -1.94 -9.14
C LEU A 196 -35.79 -3.27 -9.42
N VAL A 197 -36.61 -3.69 -8.45
CA VAL A 197 -37.68 -4.65 -8.68
C VAL A 197 -38.73 -3.99 -9.58
N ASN A 198 -39.09 -4.69 -10.64
CA ASN A 198 -39.97 -4.27 -11.74
C ASN A 198 -41.21 -3.48 -11.29
N GLY A 199 -41.41 -2.31 -11.90
CA GLY A 199 -42.70 -1.61 -11.94
C GLY A 199 -43.32 -1.75 -13.34
N VAL A 200 -44.51 -2.35 -13.36
CA VAL A 200 -45.45 -2.66 -14.46
C VAL A 200 -45.31 -1.82 -15.74
#